data_AF-R5GPC8-F1
#
_entry.id   AF-R5GPC8-F1
#
_cell.length_a   1.000
_cell.length_b   1.000
_cell.length_c   1.000
_cell.angle_alpha   90.00
_cell.angle_beta   90.00
_cell.angle_gamma   90.00
#
_symmetry.space_group_name_H-M   'P 1'
#
loop_
_entity.id
_entity.type
_entity.pdbx_description
1 polymer ?
#
loop_
_entity_poly.entity_id
_entity_poly.type
_entity_poly.pdbx_seq_one_letter_code
_entity_poly.pdbx_strand_id
1 'polypeptide(L)'
;MSMKSFDKFCEKIILGEPGSEKEIFDERQKQQRTQLTLFSLAIYAGASALVVMLNEVTPGFLEGSFSGMLLCAGAAYLIWVIMAARKGCLFGVSGSQVIINAISLLSMALCYTLMLLPDEDEESFAVIRNGKLTENAAVLFALAMMAVSAVIVIASNIIKKRSEPNDMKS
;
A
#
# COMPACT_ATOMS: atom_id res chain seq x y z
N MET A 1 -24.29 -3.84 6.97
CA MET A 1 -25.22 -4.82 6.38
C MET A 1 -26.63 -4.32 6.60
N SER A 2 -27.49 -4.38 5.58
CA SER A 2 -28.93 -4.15 5.73
C SER A 2 -29.55 -5.39 6.40
N MET A 3 -30.61 -5.24 7.19
CA MET A 3 -31.30 -6.38 7.83
C MET A 3 -31.68 -7.47 6.81
N LYS A 4 -32.03 -7.08 5.58
CA LYS A 4 -32.38 -8.01 4.50
C LYS A 4 -31.22 -8.87 3.99
N SER A 5 -29.97 -8.38 4.07
CA SER A 5 -28.80 -9.18 3.70
C SER A 5 -28.44 -10.21 4.77
N PHE A 6 -28.82 -9.96 6.03
CA PHE A 6 -28.55 -10.87 7.15
C PHE A 6 -29.56 -12.03 7.22
N ASP A 7 -30.83 -11.78 6.87
CA ASP A 7 -31.85 -12.85 6.80
C ASP A 7 -31.56 -13.84 5.68
N LYS A 8 -31.25 -13.36 4.46
CA LYS A 8 -30.81 -14.21 3.33
C LYS A 8 -29.52 -14.97 3.64
N PHE A 9 -28.68 -14.40 4.49
CA PHE A 9 -27.42 -15.00 4.92
C PHE A 9 -27.65 -16.19 5.85
N CYS A 10 -28.50 -16.03 6.88
CA CYS A 10 -28.93 -17.12 7.74
C CYS A 10 -29.67 -18.21 6.96
N GLU A 11 -30.52 -17.83 6.01
CA GLU A 11 -31.26 -18.73 5.12
C GLU A 11 -30.30 -19.62 4.30
N LYS A 12 -29.25 -19.04 3.68
CA LYS A 12 -28.24 -19.79 2.91
C LYS A 12 -27.39 -20.73 3.78
N ILE A 13 -27.08 -20.35 5.03
CA ILE A 13 -26.34 -21.22 5.97
C ILE A 13 -27.18 -22.44 6.36
N ILE A 14 -28.46 -22.21 6.67
CA ILE A 14 -29.39 -23.29 7.07
C ILE A 14 -29.64 -24.26 5.90
N LEU A 15 -29.66 -23.75 4.65
CA LEU A 15 -29.84 -24.55 3.44
C LEU A 15 -28.56 -25.24 2.94
N GLY A 16 -27.40 -24.98 3.53
CA GLY A 16 -26.14 -25.61 3.14
C GLY A 16 -25.68 -25.26 1.72
N GLU A 17 -26.03 -24.07 1.20
CA GLU A 17 -25.66 -23.68 -0.16
C GLU A 17 -24.14 -23.42 -0.27
N PRO A 18 -23.45 -24.00 -1.28
CA PRO A 18 -21.98 -24.00 -1.41
C PRO A 18 -21.33 -22.62 -1.70
N GLY A 19 -22.10 -21.53 -1.72
CA GLY A 19 -21.61 -20.16 -1.87
C GLY A 19 -21.56 -19.34 -0.57
N SER A 20 -22.21 -19.82 0.50
CA SER A 20 -22.40 -19.08 1.75
C SER A 20 -21.07 -18.77 2.46
N GLU A 21 -20.17 -19.75 2.59
CA GLU A 21 -18.93 -19.58 3.35
C GLU A 21 -17.95 -18.62 2.68
N LYS A 22 -17.84 -18.68 1.34
CA LYS A 22 -16.95 -17.80 0.59
C LYS A 22 -17.36 -16.33 0.72
N GLU A 23 -18.66 -16.02 0.65
CA GLU A 23 -19.18 -14.67 0.88
C GLU A 23 -18.84 -14.15 2.30
N ILE A 24 -18.87 -15.02 3.32
CA ILE A 24 -18.49 -14.67 4.71
C ILE A 24 -17.01 -14.33 4.82
N PHE A 25 -16.15 -15.19 4.28
CA PHE A 25 -14.71 -14.98 4.32
C PHE A 25 -14.33 -13.70 3.57
N ASP A 26 -14.98 -13.42 2.45
CA ASP A 26 -14.79 -12.20 1.67
C ASP A 26 -15.21 -10.94 2.43
N GLU A 27 -16.34 -10.95 3.12
CA GLU A 27 -16.77 -9.82 3.96
C GLU A 27 -15.85 -9.59 5.16
N ARG A 28 -15.38 -10.65 5.81
CA ARG A 28 -14.40 -10.55 6.91
C ARG A 28 -13.08 -9.95 6.43
N GLN A 29 -12.57 -10.38 5.28
CA GLN A 29 -11.37 -9.81 4.67
C GLN A 29 -11.57 -8.33 4.31
N LYS A 30 -12.73 -7.97 3.77
CA LYS A 30 -13.08 -6.58 3.45
C LYS A 30 -13.09 -5.71 4.70
N GLN A 31 -13.71 -6.15 5.79
CA GLN A 31 -13.74 -5.42 7.06
C GLN A 31 -12.34 -5.25 7.66
N GLN A 32 -11.53 -6.31 7.70
CA GLN A 32 -10.15 -6.24 8.19
C GLN A 32 -9.30 -5.26 7.36
N ARG A 33 -9.47 -5.28 6.03
CA ARG A 33 -8.77 -4.37 5.13
C ARG A 33 -9.19 -2.92 5.36
N THR A 34 -10.48 -2.65 5.55
CA THR A 34 -10.96 -1.29 5.87
C THR A 34 -10.38 -0.77 7.18
N GLN A 35 -10.35 -1.58 8.24
CA GLN A 35 -9.74 -1.18 9.52
C GLN A 35 -8.26 -0.88 9.37
N LEU A 36 -7.52 -1.72 8.64
CA LEU A 36 -6.11 -1.49 8.32
C LEU A 36 -5.90 -0.20 7.53
N THR A 37 -6.74 0.06 6.52
CA THR A 37 -6.67 1.29 5.72
C THR A 37 -6.88 2.53 6.58
N LEU A 38 -7.88 2.53 7.46
CA LEU A 38 -8.12 3.64 8.40
C LEU A 38 -6.93 3.86 9.34
N PHE A 39 -6.35 2.78 9.87
CA PHE A 39 -5.18 2.86 10.74
C PHE A 39 -3.97 3.44 10.02
N SER A 40 -3.66 2.96 8.80
CA SER A 40 -2.56 3.49 8.00
C SER A 40 -2.79 4.93 7.56
N LEU A 41 -4.04 5.32 7.28
CA LEU A 41 -4.40 6.71 6.98
C LEU A 41 -4.17 7.63 8.19
N ALA A 42 -4.50 7.17 9.40
CA ALA A 42 -4.25 7.91 10.63
C ALA A 42 -2.75 8.08 10.89
N ILE A 43 -1.95 7.03 10.66
CA ILE A 43 -0.48 7.12 10.72
C ILE A 43 0.05 8.15 9.72
N TYR A 44 -0.41 8.07 8.46
CA TYR A 44 -0.01 9.02 7.42
C TYR A 44 -0.33 10.47 7.81
N ALA A 45 -1.56 10.74 8.25
CA ALA A 45 -1.99 12.07 8.63
C ALA A 45 -1.18 12.62 9.82
N GLY A 46 -0.98 11.80 10.87
CA GLY A 46 -0.19 12.18 12.03
C GLY A 46 1.29 12.42 11.70
N ALA A 47 1.90 11.50 10.95
CA ALA A 47 3.30 11.62 10.54
C ALA A 47 3.52 12.82 9.62
N SER A 48 2.61 13.07 8.68
CA SER A 48 2.68 14.23 7.78
C SER A 48 2.57 15.55 8.55
N ALA A 49 1.62 15.66 9.48
CA ALA A 49 1.48 16.85 10.32
C ALA A 49 2.75 17.10 11.16
N LEU A 50 3.31 16.04 11.76
CA LEU A 50 4.56 16.13 12.52
C LEU A 50 5.74 16.54 11.64
N VAL A 51 5.87 15.96 10.43
CA VAL A 51 6.95 16.31 9.50
C VAL A 51 6.86 17.77 9.07
N VAL A 52 5.66 18.26 8.76
CA VAL A 52 5.46 19.68 8.41
C VAL A 52 5.82 20.58 9.59
N MET A 53 5.30 20.28 10.79
CA MET A 53 5.61 21.07 11.99
C MET A 53 7.10 21.06 12.35
N LEU A 54 7.75 19.88 12.28
CA LEU A 54 9.18 19.77 12.55
C LEU A 54 10.01 20.53 11.51
N ASN A 55 9.57 20.55 10.25
CA ASN A 55 10.27 21.26 9.19
C ASN A 55 10.12 22.79 9.32
N GLU A 56 9.03 23.26 9.93
CA GLU A 56 8.82 24.68 10.28
C GLU A 56 9.58 25.12 11.54
N VAL A 57 9.64 24.26 12.58
CA VAL A 57 10.24 24.60 13.88
C VAL A 57 11.76 24.39 13.90
N THR A 58 12.24 23.35 13.23
CA THR A 58 13.68 23.12 13.01
C THR A 58 14.11 23.98 11.82
N PRO A 59 15.36 24.45 11.69
CA PRO A 59 15.84 25.19 10.51
C PRO A 59 15.91 24.35 9.20
N GLY A 60 14.83 23.62 8.87
CA GLY A 60 14.60 22.85 7.66
C GLY A 60 15.47 21.61 7.58
N PHE A 61 15.06 20.49 8.16
CA PHE A 61 15.74 19.22 7.91
C PHE A 61 15.40 18.64 6.53
N LEU A 62 14.34 19.14 5.88
CA LEU A 62 13.94 18.87 4.49
C LEU A 62 13.98 20.18 3.68
N GLU A 63 14.35 20.09 2.41
CA GLU A 63 14.25 21.22 1.46
C GLU A 63 12.79 21.64 1.22
N GLY A 64 11.87 20.66 1.20
CA GLY A 64 10.44 20.93 1.02
C GLY A 64 9.53 20.04 1.85
N SER A 65 8.53 20.65 2.48
CA SER A 65 7.55 19.94 3.30
C SER A 65 6.72 18.93 2.49
N PHE A 66 6.49 19.18 1.20
CA PHE A 66 5.81 18.24 0.31
C PHE A 66 6.58 16.91 0.14
N SER A 67 7.90 16.99 -0.04
CA SER A 67 8.75 15.80 -0.18
C SER A 67 8.73 14.93 1.10
N GLY A 68 8.67 15.57 2.27
CA GLY A 68 8.49 14.90 3.56
C GLY A 68 7.13 14.23 3.73
N MET A 69 6.05 14.86 3.25
CA MET A 69 4.72 14.23 3.22
C MET A 69 4.72 13.01 2.30
N LEU A 70 5.37 13.08 1.14
CA LEU A 70 5.47 11.96 0.21
C LEU A 70 6.24 10.78 0.81
N LEU A 71 7.32 11.05 1.55
CA LEU A 71 8.02 10.04 2.36
C LEU A 71 7.08 9.35 3.35
N CYS A 72 6.27 10.13 4.08
CA CYS A 72 5.28 9.58 5.01
C CYS A 72 4.23 8.72 4.29
N ALA A 73 3.80 9.13 3.10
CA ALA A 73 2.86 8.37 2.29
C ALA A 73 3.44 7.01 1.88
N GLY A 74 4.69 6.99 1.38
CA GLY A 74 5.39 5.75 1.02
C GLY A 74 5.54 4.81 2.21
N ALA A 75 5.93 5.33 3.39
CA ALA A 75 6.08 4.55 4.61
C ALA A 75 4.73 3.99 5.11
N ALA A 76 3.68 4.81 5.15
CA ALA A 76 2.36 4.38 5.58
C ALA A 76 1.76 3.32 4.65
N TYR A 77 1.99 3.45 3.33
CA TYR A 77 1.58 2.45 2.36
C TYR A 77 2.34 1.12 2.54
N LEU A 78 3.65 1.16 2.76
CA LEU A 78 4.44 -0.04 3.02
C LEU A 78 3.97 -0.76 4.29
N ILE A 79 3.73 -0.02 5.37
CA ILE A 79 3.17 -0.54 6.62
C ILE A 79 1.81 -1.20 6.35
N TRP A 80 0.93 -0.54 5.59
CA TRP A 80 -0.37 -1.08 5.20
C TRP A 80 -0.22 -2.42 4.46
N VAL A 81 0.66 -2.50 3.46
CA VAL A 81 0.91 -3.72 2.67
C VAL A 81 1.43 -4.85 3.54
N ILE A 82 2.39 -4.59 4.43
CA ILE A 82 2.95 -5.61 5.34
C ILE A 82 1.87 -6.14 6.27
N MET A 83 1.06 -5.27 6.88
CA MET A 83 0.00 -5.69 7.78
C MET A 83 -1.12 -6.45 7.05
N ALA A 84 -1.48 -6.00 5.85
CA ALA A 84 -2.45 -6.70 5.01
C ALA A 84 -1.94 -8.08 4.58
N ALA A 85 -0.63 -8.22 4.32
CA ALA A 85 0.00 -9.49 3.96
C ALA A 85 -0.07 -10.48 5.12
N ARG A 86 0.28 -10.02 6.33
CA ARG A 86 0.25 -10.83 7.55
C ARG A 86 -1.16 -11.31 7.92
N LYS A 87 -2.19 -10.52 7.63
CA LYS A 87 -3.59 -10.89 7.87
C LYS A 87 -4.24 -11.66 6.70
N GLY A 88 -3.51 -11.88 5.61
CA GLY A 88 -4.04 -12.58 4.43
C GLY A 88 -5.14 -11.82 3.68
N CYS A 89 -5.34 -10.53 3.96
CA CYS A 89 -6.41 -9.70 3.39
C CYS A 89 -5.93 -8.81 2.22
N LEU A 90 -4.79 -9.17 1.63
CA LEU A 90 -4.15 -8.40 0.55
C LEU A 90 -4.97 -8.45 -0.76
N PHE A 91 -5.52 -9.62 -1.08
CA PHE A 91 -6.33 -9.85 -2.27
C PHE A 91 -7.80 -9.97 -1.89
N GLY A 92 -8.64 -9.06 -2.36
CA GLY A 92 -10.11 -9.21 -2.28
C GLY A 92 -10.68 -10.02 -3.44
N VAL A 93 -12.01 -10.04 -3.57
CA VAL A 93 -12.79 -10.75 -4.62
C VAL A 93 -12.29 -10.44 -6.04
N SER A 94 -11.85 -9.21 -6.31
CA SER A 94 -11.20 -8.80 -7.56
C SER A 94 -9.67 -8.81 -7.43
N GLY A 95 -9.08 -9.96 -7.12
CA GLY A 95 -7.63 -10.12 -6.97
C GLY A 95 -6.81 -9.60 -8.17
N SER A 96 -7.41 -9.58 -9.37
CA SER A 96 -6.81 -9.02 -10.59
C SER A 96 -6.52 -7.52 -10.49
N GLN A 97 -7.43 -6.73 -9.89
CA GLN A 97 -7.27 -5.27 -9.80
C GLN A 97 -6.07 -4.89 -8.91
N VAL A 98 -5.84 -5.66 -7.84
CA VAL A 98 -4.72 -5.42 -6.91
C VAL A 98 -3.38 -5.61 -7.62
N ILE A 99 -3.29 -6.58 -8.54
CA ILE A 99 -2.09 -6.85 -9.34
C ILE A 99 -1.89 -5.75 -10.38
N ILE A 100 -2.95 -5.34 -11.08
CA ILE A 100 -2.89 -4.25 -12.06
C ILE A 100 -2.39 -2.97 -11.39
N ASN A 101 -2.92 -2.63 -10.21
CA ASN A 101 -2.48 -1.47 -9.44
C ASN A 101 -1.02 -1.59 -8.98
N ALA A 102 -0.55 -2.79 -8.61
CA ALA A 102 0.84 -3.00 -8.23
C ALA A 102 1.79 -2.82 -9.44
N ILE A 103 1.41 -3.33 -10.61
CA ILE A 103 2.18 -3.14 -11.85
C ILE A 103 2.19 -1.66 -12.25
N SER A 104 1.04 -0.98 -12.21
CA SER A 104 0.98 0.46 -12.54
C SER A 104 1.83 1.29 -11.59
N LEU A 105 1.87 0.93 -10.30
CA LEU A 105 2.71 1.58 -9.30
C LEU A 105 4.20 1.40 -9.60
N LEU A 106 4.63 0.20 -10.02
CA LEU A 106 6.01 -0.04 -10.46
C LEU A 106 6.37 0.75 -11.72
N SER A 107 5.48 0.75 -12.72
CA SER A 107 5.69 1.55 -13.93
C SER A 107 5.81 3.03 -13.62
N MET A 108 4.94 3.55 -12.75
CA MET A 108 5.00 4.94 -12.30
C MET A 108 6.31 5.23 -11.56
N ALA A 109 6.70 4.39 -10.60
CA ALA A 109 7.96 4.57 -9.87
C ALA A 109 9.18 4.57 -10.80
N LEU A 110 9.19 3.69 -11.80
CA LEU A 110 10.25 3.65 -12.81
C LEU A 110 10.27 4.93 -13.67
N CYS A 111 9.13 5.37 -14.20
CA CYS A 111 9.03 6.58 -15.01
C CYS A 111 9.51 7.82 -14.23
N TYR A 112 9.04 8.02 -13.00
CA TYR A 112 9.49 9.16 -12.19
C TYR A 112 10.97 9.09 -11.85
N THR A 113 11.50 7.90 -11.55
CA THR A 113 12.95 7.73 -11.31
C THR A 113 13.77 8.08 -12.55
N LEU A 114 13.32 7.67 -13.73
CA LEU A 114 13.95 8.02 -15.01
C LEU A 114 13.75 9.49 -15.41
N MET A 115 12.78 10.21 -14.85
CA MET A 115 12.64 11.66 -15.04
C MET A 115 13.49 12.47 -14.06
N LEU A 116 13.74 11.93 -12.86
CA LEU A 116 14.50 12.58 -11.79
C LEU A 116 16.03 12.40 -11.92
N LEU A 117 16.49 11.37 -12.64
CA LEU A 117 17.91 11.04 -12.78
C LEU A 117 18.67 11.73 -13.93
N PRO A 118 18.08 12.01 -15.11
CA PRO A 118 18.78 12.66 -16.20
C PRO A 118 18.62 14.16 -16.08
N ASP A 119 19.51 14.78 -15.32
CA ASP A 119 19.81 16.18 -15.55
C ASP A 119 21.33 16.29 -15.69
N GLU A 120 21.80 16.37 -16.95
CA GLU A 120 23.21 16.60 -17.26
C GLU A 120 23.60 18.07 -17.01
N ASP A 121 22.61 18.96 -16.80
CA ASP A 121 22.79 20.41 -16.62
C ASP A 121 22.56 20.90 -15.16
N GLU A 122 22.04 20.08 -14.26
CA GLU A 122 21.92 20.39 -12.82
C GLU A 122 23.04 19.81 -11.97
N GLU A 123 23.33 20.47 -10.84
CA GLU A 123 24.27 20.02 -9.82
C GLU A 123 24.07 18.53 -9.49
N SER A 124 25.16 17.75 -9.57
CA SER A 124 25.23 16.32 -9.27
C SER A 124 24.29 15.90 -8.14
N PHE A 125 23.40 14.93 -8.41
CA PHE A 125 22.45 14.37 -7.45
C PHE A 125 23.05 14.27 -6.04
N ALA A 126 22.57 15.13 -5.13
CA ALA A 126 22.99 15.18 -3.75
C ALA A 126 21.87 14.65 -2.85
N VAL A 127 22.18 13.72 -1.96
CA VAL A 127 21.22 13.24 -0.96
C VAL A 127 21.02 14.26 0.14
N ILE A 128 22.09 14.96 0.51
CA ILE A 128 22.09 16.01 1.53
C ILE A 128 22.73 17.25 0.91
N ARG A 129 22.02 18.36 0.90
CA ARG A 129 22.52 19.67 0.48
C ARG A 129 22.30 20.67 1.61
N ASN A 130 23.35 21.41 1.98
CA ASN A 130 23.30 22.41 3.06
C ASN A 130 22.76 21.87 4.41
N GLY A 131 23.05 20.60 4.74
CA GLY A 131 22.58 19.95 5.97
C GLY A 131 21.12 19.52 5.95
N LYS A 132 20.44 19.61 4.80
CA LYS A 132 19.03 19.24 4.60
C LYS A 132 18.91 18.04 3.66
N LEU A 133 17.90 17.21 3.87
CA LEU A 133 17.55 16.16 2.91
C LEU A 133 16.94 16.82 1.67
N THR A 134 17.49 16.48 0.50
CA THR A 134 17.03 17.06 -0.76
C THR A 134 15.65 16.54 -1.16
N GLU A 135 14.87 17.37 -1.87
CA GLU A 135 13.54 16.96 -2.33
C GLU A 135 13.62 15.72 -3.21
N ASN A 136 14.58 15.69 -4.15
CA ASN A 136 14.78 14.57 -5.07
C ASN A 136 15.10 13.28 -4.32
N ALA A 137 15.95 13.33 -3.29
CA ALA A 137 16.26 12.14 -2.49
C ALA A 137 15.04 11.66 -1.69
N ALA A 138 14.30 12.56 -1.07
CA ALA A 138 13.07 12.23 -0.35
C ALA A 138 12.02 11.58 -1.26
N VAL A 139 11.83 12.12 -2.47
CA VAL A 139 10.94 11.54 -3.48
C VAL A 139 11.42 10.16 -3.92
N LEU A 140 12.71 9.97 -4.21
CA LEU A 140 13.27 8.66 -4.59
C LEU A 140 13.11 7.62 -3.48
N PHE A 141 13.31 7.97 -2.22
CA PHE A 141 13.06 7.06 -1.10
C PHE A 141 11.58 6.69 -0.99
N ALA A 142 10.66 7.63 -1.21
CA ALA A 142 9.23 7.35 -1.24
C ALA A 142 8.85 6.40 -2.38
N LEU A 143 9.39 6.64 -3.58
CA LEU A 143 9.23 5.77 -4.75
C LEU A 143 9.79 4.36 -4.49
N ALA A 144 10.95 4.26 -3.85
CA ALA A 144 11.55 2.97 -3.48
C ALA A 144 10.64 2.18 -2.51
N MET A 145 10.08 2.83 -1.49
CA MET A 145 9.13 2.18 -0.57
C MET A 145 7.86 1.71 -1.29
N MET A 146 7.34 2.50 -2.23
CA MET A 146 6.19 2.11 -3.06
C MET A 146 6.52 0.95 -3.99
N ALA A 147 7.71 0.92 -4.58
CA ALA A 147 8.17 -0.19 -5.42
C ALA A 147 8.32 -1.48 -4.60
N VAL A 148 8.92 -1.42 -3.41
CA VAL A 148 9.00 -2.57 -2.48
C VAL A 148 7.60 -3.07 -2.12
N SER A 149 6.67 -2.16 -1.84
CA SER A 149 5.27 -2.50 -1.55
C SER A 149 4.61 -3.26 -2.72
N ALA A 150 4.82 -2.80 -3.95
CA ALA A 150 4.30 -3.49 -5.14
C ALA A 150 4.93 -4.88 -5.35
N VAL A 151 6.24 -5.02 -5.10
CA VAL A 151 6.93 -6.33 -5.16
C VAL A 151 6.35 -7.30 -4.12
N ILE A 152 6.08 -6.85 -2.89
CA ILE A 152 5.44 -7.68 -1.86
C ILE A 152 4.06 -8.17 -2.33
N VAL A 153 3.27 -7.30 -2.95
CA VAL A 153 1.97 -7.65 -3.52
C VAL A 153 2.12 -8.71 -4.61
N ILE A 154 3.03 -8.53 -5.56
CA ILE A 154 3.24 -9.48 -6.65
C ILE A 154 3.75 -10.83 -6.12
N ALA A 155 4.73 -10.82 -5.21
CA ALA A 155 5.27 -12.02 -4.60
C ALA A 155 4.19 -12.82 -3.83
N SER A 156 3.36 -12.12 -3.05
CA SER A 156 2.25 -12.74 -2.32
C SER A 156 1.24 -13.42 -3.25
N ASN A 157 1.00 -12.83 -4.44
CA ASN A 157 0.10 -13.42 -5.44
C ASN A 157 0.69 -14.69 -6.07
N ILE A 158 1.99 -14.68 -6.37
CA ILE A 158 2.69 -15.85 -6.92
C ILE A 158 2.66 -17.01 -5.91
N ILE A 159 2.92 -16.72 -4.63
CA ILE A 159 2.84 -17.72 -3.55
C ILE A 159 1.43 -18.30 -3.45
N LYS A 160 0.40 -17.44 -3.43
CA LYS A 160 -1.00 -17.89 -3.38
C LYS A 160 -1.38 -18.81 -4.54
N LYS A 161 -1.01 -18.43 -5.78
CA LYS A 161 -1.26 -19.27 -6.97
C LYS A 161 -0.53 -20.61 -6.92
N ARG A 162 0.63 -20.67 -6.26
CA ARG A 162 1.41 -21.91 -6.11
C ARG A 162 0.84 -22.85 -5.04
N SER A 163 0.09 -22.33 -4.07
CA SER A 163 -0.58 -23.13 -3.04
C SER A 163 -1.93 -23.71 -3.46
N GLU A 164 -2.64 -23.06 -4.39
CA GLU A 164 -3.94 -23.54 -4.92
C GLU A 164 -3.93 -24.85 -5.79
N PRO A 165 -2.83 -25.37 -6.38
CA PRO A 165 -2.90 -26.54 -7.26
C PRO A 165 -3.20 -27.90 -6.59
N ASN A 166 -3.17 -28.00 -5.25
CA ASN A 166 -3.28 -29.28 -4.54
C ASN A 166 -4.68 -29.63 -4.02
N ASP A 167 -5.63 -28.69 -3.98
CA ASP A 167 -6.96 -28.92 -3.39
C ASP A 167 -8.04 -29.39 -4.39
N MET A 168 -7.70 -29.52 -5.69
CA MET A 168 -8.64 -30.02 -6.73
C MET A 168 -8.38 -31.48 -7.16
N LYS A 169 -7.62 -32.26 -6.37
CA LYS A 169 -7.28 -33.66 -6.70
C LYS A 169 -7.60 -34.71 -5.64
N SER A 170 -8.35 -34.40 -4.57
CA SER A 170 -8.88 -35.44 -3.65
C SER A 170 -10.39 -35.57 -3.76
#